data_AF-A0A7U6J3F7-F1
#
_entry.id   AF-A0A7U6J3F7-F1
#
_cell.length_a   1.000
_cell.length_b   1.000
_cell.length_c   1.000
_cell.angle_alpha   90.00
_cell.angle_beta   90.00
_cell.angle_gamma   90.00
#
_symmetry.space_group_name_H-M   'P 1'
#
loop_
_entity.id
_entity.type
_entity.pdbx_description
1 polymer ?
#
loop_
_entity_poly.entity_id
_entity_poly.type
_entity_poly.pdbx_seq_one_letter_code
_entity_poly.pdbx_strand_id
1 'polypeptide(L)'
;MNTVKALITEYLKAANEAAENNNFRTARTLHGDINDLIDSCEESEREAITLQAVRLKEYIDELEANKGDWLAQWYAGSAGGQALRDVKNGRCKIINIP
;
A
#
# COMPACT_ATOMS: atom_id res chain seq x y z
N MET A 1 10.05 21.49 -6.72
CA MET A 1 9.27 20.37 -6.14
C MET A 1 8.07 20.15 -7.04
N ASN A 2 7.96 18.98 -7.68
CA ASN A 2 6.82 18.67 -8.54
C ASN A 2 5.59 18.43 -7.66
N THR A 3 4.65 19.38 -7.66
CA THR A 3 3.48 19.38 -6.77
C THR A 3 2.60 18.14 -6.95
N VAL A 4 2.50 17.62 -8.17
CA VAL A 4 1.75 16.41 -8.51
C VAL A 4 2.38 15.16 -7.89
N LYS A 5 3.70 15.00 -7.99
CA LYS A 5 4.41 13.86 -7.40
C LYS A 5 4.28 13.81 -5.88
N ALA A 6 4.37 14.98 -5.23
CA ALA A 6 4.18 15.08 -3.79
C ALA A 6 2.77 14.64 -3.39
N LEU A 7 1.75 15.10 -4.12
CA LEU A 7 0.36 14.70 -3.90
C LEU A 7 0.15 13.19 -4.09
N ILE A 8 0.68 12.61 -5.16
CA ILE A 8 0.60 11.15 -5.39
C ILE A 8 1.27 10.38 -4.26
N THR A 9 2.40 10.87 -3.75
CA THR A 9 3.10 10.23 -2.63
C THR A 9 2.25 10.23 -1.36
N GLU A 10 1.55 11.34 -1.08
CA GLU A 10 0.60 11.45 0.03
C GLU A 10 -0.59 10.50 -0.15
N TYR A 11 -1.16 10.42 -1.36
CA TYR A 11 -2.27 9.53 -1.66
C TYR A 11 -1.88 8.06 -1.57
N LEU A 12 -0.68 7.69 -2.03
CA LEU A 12 -0.15 6.33 -1.89
C LEU A 12 -0.05 5.94 -0.41
N LYS A 13 0.44 6.85 0.44
CA LYS A 13 0.52 6.62 1.88
C LYS A 13 -0.88 6.45 2.49
N ALA A 14 -1.80 7.36 2.19
CA ALA A 14 -3.16 7.32 2.71
C ALA A 14 -3.94 6.08 2.25
N ALA A 15 -3.74 5.63 0.99
CA ALA A 15 -4.40 4.45 0.45
C ALA A 15 -3.93 3.17 1.16
N ASN A 16 -2.63 3.06 1.43
CA ASN A 16 -2.09 1.94 2.21
C ASN A 16 -2.65 1.93 3.64
N GLU A 17 -2.66 3.08 4.32
CA GLU A 17 -3.24 3.18 5.67
C GLU A 17 -4.73 2.83 5.67
N ALA A 18 -5.49 3.27 4.67
CA ALA A 18 -6.89 2.91 4.53
C ALA A 18 -7.09 1.40 4.31
N ALA A 19 -6.26 0.77 3.47
CA ALA A 19 -6.32 -0.66 3.21
C ALA A 19 -5.96 -1.50 4.45
N GLU A 20 -4.89 -1.13 5.17
CA GLU A 20 -4.47 -1.77 6.42
C GLU A 20 -5.56 -1.66 7.52
N ASN A 21 -6.38 -0.61 7.49
CA ASN A 21 -7.52 -0.42 8.40
C ASN A 21 -8.84 -1.02 7.89
N ASN A 22 -8.80 -1.92 6.88
CA ASN A 22 -9.96 -2.52 6.22
C ASN A 22 -10.94 -1.52 5.58
N ASN A 23 -10.52 -0.27 5.36
CA ASN A 23 -11.29 0.75 4.66
C ASN A 23 -11.00 0.69 3.16
N PHE A 24 -11.35 -0.44 2.53
CA PHE A 24 -11.05 -0.72 1.11
C PHE A 24 -11.73 0.24 0.16
N ARG A 25 -12.91 0.76 0.52
CA ARG A 25 -13.59 1.80 -0.26
C ARG A 25 -12.71 3.04 -0.41
N THR A 26 -12.17 3.55 0.71
CA THR A 26 -11.29 4.73 0.69
C THR A 26 -9.97 4.42 -0.01
N ALA A 27 -9.39 3.24 0.22
CA ALA A 27 -8.17 2.82 -0.48
C ALA A 27 -8.34 2.78 -2.00
N ARG A 28 -9.48 2.25 -2.50
CA ARG A 28 -9.81 2.21 -3.93
C ARG A 28 -10.09 3.59 -4.52
N THR A 29 -10.76 4.48 -3.78
CA THR A 29 -10.95 5.87 -4.20
C THR A 29 -9.60 6.57 -4.40
N LEU A 30 -8.71 6.49 -3.40
CA LEU A 30 -7.39 7.10 -3.49
C LEU A 30 -6.53 6.49 -4.61
N HIS A 31 -6.64 5.17 -4.83
CA HIS A 31 -6.00 4.52 -5.98
C HIS A 31 -6.55 5.05 -7.32
N GLY A 32 -7.85 5.32 -7.42
CA GLY A 32 -8.46 5.99 -8.57
C GLY A 32 -7.85 7.38 -8.80
N ASP A 33 -7.84 8.21 -7.74
CA ASP A 33 -7.29 9.56 -7.80
C ASP A 33 -5.80 9.56 -8.19
N ILE A 34 -5.02 8.57 -7.75
CA ILE A 34 -3.63 8.38 -8.19
C ILE A 34 -3.56 8.14 -9.70
N ASN A 35 -4.40 7.25 -10.25
CA ASN A 35 -4.37 6.95 -11.69
C ASN A 35 -4.71 8.18 -12.54
N ASP A 36 -5.65 9.01 -12.10
CA ASP A 36 -6.00 10.25 -12.78
C ASP A 36 -4.84 11.27 -12.77
N LEU A 37 -4.00 11.24 -11.74
CA LEU A 37 -2.85 12.12 -11.61
C LEU A 37 -1.59 11.64 -12.36
N ILE A 38 -1.47 10.34 -12.67
CA ILE A 38 -0.30 9.77 -13.37
C ILE A 38 -0.06 10.43 -14.72
N ASP A 39 -1.13 10.71 -15.47
CA ASP A 39 -1.02 11.34 -16.78
C ASP A 39 -0.56 12.80 -16.72
N SER A 40 -0.64 13.42 -15.53
CA SER A 40 -0.13 14.75 -15.25
C SER A 40 1.33 14.75 -14.75
N CYS A 41 1.93 13.57 -14.55
CA CYS A 41 3.34 13.46 -14.19
C CYS A 41 4.26 13.63 -15.40
N GLU A 42 5.48 14.10 -15.11
CA GLU A 42 6.58 14.09 -16.06
C GLU A 42 6.83 12.67 -16.58
N GLU A 43 7.14 12.57 -17.87
CA GLU A 43 7.36 11.29 -18.57
C GLU A 43 8.44 10.44 -17.89
N SER A 44 9.49 11.09 -17.38
CA SER A 44 10.60 10.46 -16.64
C SER A 44 10.17 9.79 -15.32
N GLU A 45 9.04 10.20 -14.74
CA GLU A 45 8.53 9.69 -13.45
C GLU A 45 7.31 8.80 -13.61
N ARG A 46 6.61 8.92 -14.74
CA ARG A 46 5.34 8.23 -15.02
C ARG A 46 5.45 6.72 -14.85
N GLU A 47 6.47 6.09 -15.42
CA GLU A 47 6.66 4.64 -15.33
C GLU A 47 6.81 4.15 -13.87
N ALA A 48 7.62 4.86 -13.09
CA ALA A 48 7.84 4.54 -11.69
C ALA A 48 6.58 4.71 -10.83
N ILE A 49 5.73 5.69 -11.15
CA ILE A 49 4.48 5.94 -10.43
C ILE A 49 3.40 4.93 -10.86
N THR A 50 3.29 4.61 -12.14
CA THR A 50 2.40 3.57 -12.66
C THR A 50 2.67 2.23 -11.98
N LEU A 51 3.95 1.85 -11.85
CA LEU A 51 4.31 0.63 -11.14
C LEU A 51 3.87 0.65 -9.66
N GLN A 52 3.95 1.80 -8.99
CA GLN A 52 3.49 1.94 -7.61
C GLN A 52 1.96 1.84 -7.49
N ALA A 53 1.22 2.43 -8.43
CA ALA A 53 -0.24 2.34 -8.47
C ALA A 53 -0.72 0.89 -8.70
N VAL A 54 -0.11 0.17 -9.65
CA VAL A 54 -0.40 -1.25 -9.89
C VAL A 54 -0.18 -2.09 -8.63
N ARG A 55 0.95 -1.90 -7.96
CA ARG A 55 1.27 -2.61 -6.71
C ARG A 55 0.29 -2.29 -5.58
N LEU A 56 -0.15 -1.04 -5.47
CA LEU A 56 -1.17 -0.65 -4.49
C LEU A 56 -2.49 -1.37 -4.76
N LYS A 57 -2.91 -1.48 -6.03
CA LYS A 57 -4.12 -2.23 -6.40
C LYS A 57 -4.05 -3.68 -5.96
N GLU A 58 -2.95 -4.37 -6.31
CA GLU A 58 -2.73 -5.77 -5.93
C GLU A 58 -2.77 -5.95 -4.40
N TYR A 59 -2.17 -5.02 -3.66
CA TYR A 59 -2.17 -5.04 -2.20
C TYR A 59 -3.57 -4.85 -1.60
N ILE A 60 -4.36 -3.91 -2.14
CA ILE A 60 -5.76 -3.71 -1.73
C ILE A 60 -6.58 -4.98 -2.01
N ASP A 61 -6.44 -5.55 -3.21
CA ASP A 61 -7.16 -6.76 -3.62
C ASP A 61 -6.78 -7.96 -2.73
N GLU A 62 -5.50 -8.13 -2.38
CA GLU A 62 -5.02 -9.17 -1.46
C GLU A 62 -5.58 -9.00 -0.04
N LEU A 63 -5.58 -7.78 0.50
CA LEU A 63 -6.11 -7.51 1.83
C LEU A 63 -7.65 -7.70 1.89
N GLU A 64 -8.35 -7.26 0.86
CA GLU A 64 -9.81 -7.36 0.77
C GLU A 64 -10.27 -8.82 0.60
N ALA A 65 -9.61 -9.58 -0.29
CA ALA A 65 -9.90 -11.00 -0.51
C ALA A 65 -9.73 -11.83 0.76
N ASN A 66 -8.73 -11.48 1.57
CA ASN A 66 -8.46 -12.16 2.82
C ASN A 66 -9.17 -11.52 4.03
N LYS A 67 -10.01 -10.48 3.85
CA LYS A 67 -10.69 -9.73 4.93
C LYS A 67 -9.78 -9.29 6.08
N GLY A 68 -8.50 -9.02 5.81
CA GLY A 68 -7.48 -8.77 6.84
C GLY A 68 -7.10 -9.99 7.70
N ASP A 69 -7.70 -11.16 7.46
CA ASP A 69 -7.61 -12.36 8.28
C ASP A 69 -6.31 -13.14 8.05
N TRP A 70 -5.67 -13.07 6.88
CA TRP A 70 -4.34 -13.70 6.73
C TRP A 70 -3.26 -12.99 7.55
N LEU A 71 -3.40 -11.68 7.78
CA LEU A 71 -2.56 -10.92 8.70
C LEU A 71 -2.81 -11.44 10.13
N ALA A 72 -4.09 -11.53 10.55
CA ALA A 72 -4.52 -12.02 11.87
C ALA A 72 -4.19 -13.50 12.16
N GLN A 73 -4.37 -14.39 11.18
CA GLN A 73 -4.07 -15.82 11.28
C GLN A 73 -2.55 -16.06 11.37
N TRP A 74 -1.74 -15.19 10.77
CA TRP A 74 -0.29 -15.23 10.95
C TRP A 74 0.14 -14.67 12.33
N TYR A 75 -0.53 -13.63 12.83
CA TYR A 75 -0.38 -13.14 14.23
C TYR A 75 -0.73 -14.21 15.27
N ALA A 76 -1.75 -15.04 15.03
CA ALA A 76 -2.17 -16.08 15.99
C ALA A 76 -1.25 -17.32 16.02
N GLY A 77 -0.44 -17.54 14.98
CA GLY A 77 0.43 -18.72 14.85
C GLY A 77 1.86 -18.57 15.40
N SER A 78 2.28 -17.36 15.80
CA SER A 78 3.62 -17.09 16.33
C SER A 78 3.54 -16.70 17.81
N ALA A 79 3.87 -17.64 18.69
CA ALA A 79 4.05 -17.36 20.11
C ALA A 79 5.22 -16.38 20.28
N GLY A 80 4.92 -15.11 20.57
CA GLY A 80 5.82 -14.05 21.08
C GLY A 80 7.19 -13.90 20.39
N GLY A 81 7.38 -12.82 19.62
CA GLY A 81 8.68 -12.50 19.03
C GLY A 81 8.69 -11.28 18.11
N GLN A 82 9.87 -10.76 17.79
CA GLN A 82 10.03 -9.73 16.76
C GLN A 82 10.32 -10.39 15.41
N ALA A 83 9.47 -10.14 14.41
CA ALA A 83 9.71 -10.59 13.04
C ALA A 83 10.17 -9.42 12.17
N LEU A 84 11.36 -9.54 11.58
CA LEU A 84 11.84 -8.69 10.50
C LEU A 84 11.38 -9.29 9.18
N ARG A 85 10.43 -8.63 8.50
CA ARG A 85 10.00 -9.07 7.17
C ARG A 85 10.44 -8.09 6.10
N ASP A 86 11.07 -8.63 5.07
CA ASP A 86 11.23 -7.99 3.77
C ASP A 86 9.87 -8.04 3.04
N VAL A 87 9.19 -6.91 2.97
CA VAL A 87 7.96 -6.76 2.18
C VAL A 87 8.39 -6.70 0.73
N LYS A 88 7.80 -7.54 -0.14
CA LYS A 88 8.01 -7.42 -1.60
C LYS A 88 7.86 -5.94 -1.96
N ASN A 89 8.92 -5.35 -2.53
CA ASN A 89 9.21 -3.90 -2.71
C ASN A 89 10.31 -3.31 -1.79
N GLY A 90 11.10 -4.14 -1.09
CA GLY A 90 12.34 -3.71 -0.42
C GLY A 90 12.13 -2.87 0.85
N ARG A 91 10.95 -2.98 1.47
CA ARG A 91 10.65 -2.32 2.75
C ARG A 91 10.69 -3.37 3.86
N CYS A 92 11.53 -3.15 4.87
CA CYS A 92 11.50 -3.95 6.09
C CYS A 92 10.53 -3.33 7.11
N LYS A 93 9.52 -4.07 7.55
CA LYS A 93 8.70 -3.68 8.72
C LYS A 93 9.13 -4.56 9.89
N ILE A 94 9.56 -3.94 10.99
CA ILE A 94 9.77 -4.61 12.27
C ILE A 94 8.41 -4.66 12.96
N ILE A 95 7.93 -5.86 13.25
CA ILE A 95 6.64 -6.06 13.91
C ILE A 95 6.89 -6.74 15.24
N ASN A 96 6.46 -6.09 16.32
CA ASN A 96 6.45 -6.67 17.66
C ASN A 96 5.21 -7.56 17.79
N ILE A 97 5.41 -8.86 18.00
CA ILE A 97 4.34 -9.79 18.33
C ILE A 97 4.27 -9.86 19.88
N PRO A 98 3.14 -9.50 20.51
CA PRO A 98 2.98 -9.56 21.96
C PRO A 98 3.03 -11.01 22.51
#